data_AF-A0A2V7JAU7-F1
#
_entry.id   AF-A0A2V7JAU7-F1
#
_cell.length_a   1.000
_cell.length_b   1.000
_cell.length_c   1.000
_cell.angle_alpha   90.00
_cell.angle_beta   90.00
_cell.angle_gamma   90.00
#
_symmetry.space_group_name_H-M   'P 1'
#
loop_
_entity.id
_entity.type
_entity.pdbx_description
1 polymer ?
#
loop_
_entity_poly.entity_id
_entity_poly.type
_entity_poly.pdbx_seq_one_letter_code
_entity_poly.pdbx_strand_id
1 'polypeptide(L)'
;MPTAPGFVPFIDALVNRIVIGEADVNSAEGAPRVEFRTRGTDTVGATVFGPDPRESDLTPATPALVTTAFGGRDRVEVLSASALSAERFSGTRRADASAILLILALLLAAIELAVATRTR
;
A
#
# COMPACT_ATOMS: atom_id res chain seq x y z
N MET A 1 -1.85 -24.49 23.73
CA MET A 1 -1.29 -25.17 22.54
C MET A 1 -2.40 -25.24 21.49
N PRO A 2 -2.22 -24.63 20.31
CA PRO A 2 -3.26 -24.51 19.26
C PRO A 2 -3.87 -25.83 18.77
N THR A 3 -3.24 -26.95 19.11
CA THR A 3 -3.63 -28.32 18.74
C THR A 3 -4.49 -29.02 19.79
N ALA A 4 -4.75 -28.39 20.94
CA ALA A 4 -5.59 -28.99 21.98
C ALA A 4 -7.07 -29.02 21.54
N PRO A 5 -7.83 -30.09 21.86
CA PRO A 5 -9.25 -30.22 21.47
C PRO A 5 -10.13 -29.04 21.90
N GLY A 6 -9.78 -28.35 22.99
CA GLY A 6 -10.51 -27.18 23.50
C GLY A 6 -10.11 -25.84 22.88
N PHE A 7 -9.13 -25.80 21.97
CA PHE A 7 -8.62 -24.55 21.42
C PHE A 7 -9.63 -23.83 20.52
N VAL A 8 -10.19 -24.53 19.52
CA VAL A 8 -11.15 -23.95 18.57
C VAL A 8 -12.44 -23.46 19.28
N PRO A 9 -13.09 -24.28 20.14
CA PRO A 9 -14.29 -23.82 20.86
C PRO A 9 -14.05 -22.59 21.75
N PHE A 10 -12.85 -22.48 22.34
CA PHE A 10 -12.47 -21.33 23.13
C PHE A 10 -12.32 -20.06 22.28
N ILE A 11 -11.66 -20.16 21.11
CA ILE A 11 -11.51 -19.04 20.18
C ILE A 11 -12.87 -18.57 19.68
N ASP A 12 -13.76 -19.49 19.30
CA ASP A 12 -15.11 -19.14 18.82
C ASP A 12 -15.91 -18.41 19.90
N ALA A 13 -15.90 -18.91 21.14
CA ALA A 13 -16.57 -18.25 22.26
C ALA A 13 -15.99 -16.86 22.55
N LEU A 14 -14.67 -16.71 22.46
CA LEU A 14 -13.99 -15.44 22.67
C LEU A 14 -14.34 -14.42 21.58
N VAL A 15 -14.27 -14.82 20.31
CA VAL A 15 -14.62 -13.97 19.15
C VAL A 15 -16.08 -13.55 19.23
N ASN A 16 -16.99 -14.48 19.54
CA ASN A 16 -18.41 -14.18 19.67
C ASN A 16 -18.67 -13.14 20.78
N ARG A 17 -18.00 -13.28 21.92
CA ARG A 17 -18.11 -12.35 23.04
C ARG A 17 -17.58 -10.95 22.71
N ILE A 18 -16.51 -10.86 21.91
CA ILE A 18 -15.97 -9.60 21.39
C ILE A 18 -16.97 -8.95 20.43
N VAL A 19 -17.54 -9.71 19.49
CA VAL A 19 -18.51 -9.22 18.51
C VAL A 19 -19.79 -8.70 19.19
N ILE A 20 -20.23 -9.36 20.26
CA ILE A 20 -21.40 -8.96 21.06
C ILE A 20 -21.08 -7.79 22.00
N GLY A 21 -19.80 -7.44 22.18
CA GLY A 21 -19.36 -6.35 23.07
C GLY A 21 -19.34 -6.70 24.56
N GLU A 22 -19.44 -7.99 24.90
CA GLU A 22 -19.36 -8.51 26.27
C GLU A 22 -17.92 -8.71 26.76
N ALA A 23 -16.94 -8.57 25.86
CA ALA A 23 -15.52 -8.57 26.18
C ALA A 23 -14.87 -7.33 25.57
N ASP A 24 -14.27 -6.50 26.44
CA ASP A 24 -13.43 -5.40 25.98
C ASP A 24 -12.16 -5.97 25.34
N VAL A 25 -12.00 -5.69 24.06
CA VAL A 25 -10.69 -5.77 23.42
C VAL A 25 -9.95 -4.52 23.84
N ASN A 26 -9.09 -4.65 24.85
CA ASN A 26 -8.15 -3.59 25.13
C ASN A 26 -7.20 -3.52 23.93
N SER A 27 -7.48 -2.61 23.01
CA SER A 27 -6.59 -2.19 21.92
C SER A 27 -5.40 -1.45 22.53
N ALA A 28 -4.64 -2.14 23.40
CA ALA A 28 -3.36 -1.65 23.84
C ALA A 28 -2.43 -1.79 22.64
N GLU A 29 -2.48 -0.79 21.75
CA GLU A 29 -1.53 -0.58 20.68
C GLU A 29 -0.16 -0.20 21.29
N GLY A 30 0.42 -1.10 22.08
CA GLY A 30 1.61 -0.86 22.88
C GLY A 30 1.51 0.37 23.79
N ALA A 31 2.63 0.75 24.41
CA ALA A 31 2.72 2.05 25.07
C ALA A 31 2.80 3.16 24.00
N PRO A 32 2.22 4.35 24.26
CA PRO A 32 2.37 5.52 23.40
C PRO A 32 3.85 5.80 23.15
N ARG A 33 4.25 5.81 21.88
CA ARG A 33 5.64 6.05 21.48
C ARG A 33 5.72 6.46 20.02
N VAL A 34 6.87 7.03 19.66
CA VAL A 34 7.24 7.30 18.28
C VAL A 34 8.47 6.48 17.96
N GLU A 35 8.38 5.64 16.92
CA GLU A 35 9.53 4.92 16.38
C GLU A 35 10.01 5.64 15.13
N PHE A 36 11.25 6.14 15.17
CA PHE A 36 11.90 6.73 14.01
C PHE A 36 12.56 5.64 13.18
N ARG A 37 12.32 5.67 11.87
CA ARG A 37 13.01 4.83 10.91
C ARG A 37 14.19 5.61 10.35
N THR A 38 15.40 5.11 10.54
CA THR A 38 16.62 5.74 10.04
C THR A 38 17.28 4.90 8.94
N ARG A 39 18.04 5.56 8.06
CA ARG A 39 18.96 4.96 7.09
C ARG A 39 20.30 5.67 7.25
N GLY A 40 21.26 5.00 7.90
CA GLY A 40 22.50 5.65 8.32
C GLY A 40 22.21 6.74 9.35
N THR A 41 22.65 7.96 9.08
CA THR A 41 22.38 9.14 9.92
C THR A 41 21.05 9.82 9.61
N ASP A 42 20.35 9.42 8.55
CA ASP A 42 19.16 10.12 8.07
C ASP A 42 17.89 9.50 8.64
N THR A 43 16.98 10.33 9.16
CA THR A 43 15.61 9.92 9.51
C THR A 43 14.75 9.88 8.24
N VAL A 44 14.34 8.69 7.82
CA VAL A 44 13.54 8.46 6.60
C VAL A 44 12.04 8.30 6.88
N GLY A 45 11.64 8.24 8.15
CA GLY A 45 10.25 8.19 8.54
C GLY A 45 10.05 8.08 10.04
N ALA A 46 8.79 8.12 10.46
CA ALA A 46 8.37 7.89 11.84
C ALA A 46 7.03 7.16 11.86
N THR A 47 6.82 6.31 12.85
CA THR A 47 5.54 5.67 13.15
C THR A 47 5.14 6.02 14.56
N VAL A 48 3.94 6.60 14.72
CA VAL A 48 3.36 6.94 16.01
C VAL A 48 2.43 5.81 16.43
N PHE A 49 2.57 5.33 17.67
CA PHE A 49 1.75 4.26 18.24
C PHE A 49 0.92 4.79 19.40
N GLY A 50 -0.30 4.27 19.54
CA GLY A 50 -1.20 4.58 20.65
C GLY A 50 -1.51 6.08 20.81
N PRO A 51 -1.91 6.81 19.76
CA PRO A 51 -2.33 8.20 19.92
C PRO A 51 -3.59 8.30 20.79
N ASP A 52 -3.67 9.33 21.64
CA ASP A 52 -4.86 9.58 22.44
C ASP A 52 -6.02 9.96 21.51
N PRO A 53 -7.15 9.22 21.49
CA PRO A 53 -8.30 9.52 20.64
C PRO A 53 -8.95 10.87 20.95
N ARG A 54 -8.69 11.46 22.13
CA ARG A 54 -9.14 12.82 22.47
C ARG A 54 -8.33 13.91 21.77
N GLU A 55 -7.07 13.61 21.45
CA GLU A 55 -6.16 14.54 20.78
C GLU A 55 -6.09 14.29 19.27
N SER A 56 -6.30 13.05 18.83
CA SER A 56 -6.22 12.66 17.43
C SER A 56 -7.25 11.58 17.10
N ASP A 57 -8.32 11.99 16.42
CA ASP A 57 -9.28 11.07 15.85
C ASP A 57 -8.68 10.38 14.61
N LEU A 58 -8.39 9.08 14.73
CA LEU A 58 -7.88 8.25 13.64
C LEU A 58 -8.99 7.58 12.81
N THR A 59 -10.25 7.94 13.03
CA THR A 59 -11.35 7.45 12.20
C THR A 59 -11.07 7.82 10.73
N PRO A 60 -11.16 6.87 9.78
CA PRO A 60 -10.91 7.16 8.38
C PRO A 60 -11.74 8.34 7.88
N ALA A 61 -11.06 9.36 7.36
CA ALA A 61 -11.72 10.53 6.80
C ALA A 61 -12.55 10.16 5.56
N THR A 62 -13.74 10.75 5.43
CA THR A 62 -14.54 10.57 4.22
C THR A 62 -13.85 11.25 3.02
N PRO A 63 -14.02 10.73 1.79
CA PRO A 63 -13.45 11.37 0.60
C PRO A 63 -13.87 12.83 0.43
N ALA A 64 -15.11 13.17 0.84
CA ALA A 64 -15.62 14.53 0.80
C ALA A 64 -14.87 15.47 1.74
N LEU A 65 -14.55 15.01 2.96
CA LEU A 65 -13.76 15.76 3.93
C LEU A 65 -12.34 16.00 3.41
N VAL A 66 -11.67 14.95 2.92
CA VAL A 66 -10.33 15.05 2.34
C VAL A 66 -10.31 16.04 1.18
N THR A 67 -11.25 15.91 0.25
CA THR A 67 -11.29 16.78 -0.91
C THR A 67 -11.48 18.25 -0.53
N THR A 68 -12.35 18.52 0.45
CA THR A 68 -12.59 19.88 0.95
C THR A 68 -11.34 20.44 1.63
N ALA A 69 -10.72 19.66 2.53
CA ALA A 69 -9.55 20.09 3.30
C ALA A 69 -8.33 20.42 2.43
N PHE A 70 -8.18 19.73 1.30
CA PHE A 70 -7.03 19.89 0.39
C PHE A 70 -7.31 20.82 -0.82
N GLY A 71 -8.40 21.58 -0.81
CA GLY A 71 -8.64 22.66 -1.79
C GLY A 71 -9.61 22.33 -2.93
N GLY A 72 -10.47 21.32 -2.74
CA GLY A 72 -11.56 20.99 -3.65
C GLY A 72 -11.23 19.93 -4.70
N ARG A 73 -12.26 19.45 -5.40
CA ARG A 73 -12.16 18.34 -6.38
C ARG A 73 -11.24 18.64 -7.55
N ASP A 74 -11.08 19.91 -7.89
CA ASP A 74 -10.24 20.34 -9.01
C ASP A 74 -8.73 20.20 -8.70
N ARG A 75 -8.37 20.07 -7.42
CA ARG A 75 -6.96 19.98 -6.97
C ARG A 75 -6.62 18.64 -6.34
N VAL A 76 -7.61 17.83 -5.98
CA VAL A 76 -7.44 16.66 -5.13
C VAL A 76 -8.23 15.51 -5.71
N GLU A 77 -7.52 14.44 -6.03
CA GLU A 77 -8.09 13.16 -6.37
C GLU A 77 -7.91 12.18 -5.21
N VAL A 78 -9.00 11.65 -4.68
CA VAL A 78 -8.97 10.63 -3.64
C VAL A 78 -9.09 9.26 -4.29
N LEU A 79 -7.97 8.54 -4.36
CA LEU A 79 -7.92 7.22 -4.97
C LEU A 79 -8.42 6.14 -4.01
N SER A 80 -9.11 5.13 -4.55
CA SER A 80 -9.37 3.89 -3.83
C SER A 80 -8.07 3.12 -3.59
N ALA A 81 -8.06 2.15 -2.67
CA ALA A 81 -6.88 1.34 -2.40
C ALA A 81 -6.38 0.56 -3.65
N SER A 82 -7.30 0.10 -4.49
CA SER A 82 -6.98 -0.57 -5.75
C SER A 82 -6.41 0.39 -6.79
N ALA A 83 -7.02 1.57 -6.95
CA ALA A 83 -6.52 2.61 -7.86
C ALA A 83 -5.15 3.12 -7.42
N LEU A 84 -4.93 3.33 -6.12
CA LEU A 84 -3.64 3.70 -5.55
C LEU A 84 -2.58 2.62 -5.78
N SER A 85 -2.96 1.35 -5.67
CA SER A 85 -2.04 0.24 -5.95
C SER A 85 -1.60 0.25 -7.41
N ALA A 86 -2.51 0.51 -8.35
CA ALA A 86 -2.17 0.66 -9.77
C ALA A 86 -1.30 1.90 -10.03
N GLU A 87 -1.61 3.04 -9.41
CA GLU A 87 -0.84 4.29 -9.53
C GLU A 87 0.57 4.22 -8.94
N ARG A 88 0.76 3.49 -7.83
CA ARG A 88 2.10 3.30 -7.24
C ARG A 88 3.10 2.66 -8.20
N PHE A 89 2.63 1.84 -9.14
CA PHE A 89 3.46 1.25 -10.21
C PHE A 89 3.47 2.10 -11.49
N SER A 90 2.67 3.17 -11.56
CA SER A 90 2.71 4.14 -12.66
C SER A 90 3.94 5.05 -12.54
N GLY A 91 4.36 5.41 -11.32
CA GLY A 91 5.51 6.29 -11.07
C GLY A 91 6.87 5.72 -11.50
N THR A 92 6.98 4.39 -11.65
CA THR A 92 8.14 3.75 -12.28
C THR A 92 8.11 3.80 -13.80
N ARG A 93 7.08 4.40 -14.43
CA ARG A 93 7.11 4.83 -15.85
C ARG A 93 8.05 6.04 -16.01
N ARG A 94 9.34 5.88 -15.73
CA ARG A 94 10.33 6.55 -16.60
C ARG A 94 10.00 6.02 -17.99
N ALA A 95 9.42 6.87 -18.86
CA ALA A 95 8.96 6.55 -20.21
C ALA A 95 9.49 5.19 -20.68
N ASP A 96 8.68 4.14 -20.53
CA ASP A 96 9.11 2.77 -20.79
C ASP A 96 9.31 2.62 -22.30
N ALA A 97 10.49 3.02 -22.76
CA ALA A 97 10.89 2.97 -24.15
C ALA A 97 11.19 1.53 -24.58
N SER A 98 11.05 0.53 -23.70
CA SER A 98 11.38 -0.88 -24.00
C SER A 98 10.59 -1.39 -25.20
N ALA A 99 9.31 -1.01 -25.34
CA ALA A 99 8.52 -1.39 -26.52
C ALA A 99 9.06 -0.74 -27.81
N ILE A 100 9.43 0.53 -27.76
CA ILE A 100 10.01 1.26 -28.91
C ILE A 100 11.38 0.68 -29.28
N LEU A 101 12.23 0.42 -28.28
CA LEU A 101 13.56 -0.17 -28.44
C LEU A 101 13.46 -1.61 -28.97
N LEU A 102 12.47 -2.39 -28.52
CA LEU A 102 12.23 -3.73 -29.04
C LEU A 102 11.79 -3.71 -30.50
N ILE A 103 10.87 -2.83 -30.87
CA ILE A 103 10.45 -2.65 -32.27
C ILE A 103 11.65 -2.26 -33.13
N LEU A 104 12.47 -1.31 -32.66
CA LEU A 104 13.69 -0.90 -33.37
C LEU A 104 14.67 -2.07 -33.54
N ALA A 105 14.91 -2.84 -32.47
CA ALA A 105 15.79 -4.00 -32.50
C ALA A 105 15.29 -5.07 -33.49
N LEU A 106 13.99 -5.34 -33.53
CA LEU A 106 13.38 -6.28 -34.48
C LEU A 106 13.53 -5.82 -35.93
N LEU A 107 13.35 -4.52 -36.21
CA LEU A 107 13.55 -3.96 -37.55
C LEU A 107 15.01 -4.10 -37.99
N LEU A 108 15.97 -3.80 -37.13
CA LEU A 108 17.40 -3.96 -37.42
C LEU A 108 17.75 -5.44 -37.69
N ALA A 109 17.27 -6.35 -36.84
CA ALA A 109 17.50 -7.79 -37.02
C ALA A 109 16.90 -8.31 -38.34
N ALA A 110 15.71 -7.84 -38.73
CA ALA A 110 15.09 -8.20 -40.00
C ALA A 110 15.88 -7.68 -41.21
N ILE A 111 16.43 -6.47 -41.11
CA ILE A 111 17.32 -5.90 -42.14
C ILE A 111 18.59 -6.74 -42.26
N GLU A 112 19.25 -7.06 -41.14
CA GLU A 112 20.45 -7.91 -41.17
C GLU A 112 20.16 -9.29 -41.78
N LEU A 113 19.04 -9.90 -41.42
CA LEU A 113 18.61 -11.17 -41.98
C LEU A 113 18.37 -11.08 -43.50
N ALA A 114 17.72 -10.00 -43.96
CA ALA A 114 17.48 -9.76 -45.38
C ALA A 114 18.78 -9.53 -46.17
N VAL A 115 19.75 -8.84 -45.57
CA VAL A 115 21.08 -8.65 -46.18
C VAL A 115 21.81 -9.99 -46.26
N ALA A 116 21.90 -10.74 -45.16
CA ALA A 116 22.59 -12.02 -45.10
C ALA A 116 21.99 -13.09 -46.04
N THR A 117 20.69 -13.00 -46.31
CA THR A 117 20.01 -13.90 -47.26
C THR A 117 20.18 -13.50 -48.72
N ARG A 118 20.43 -12.22 -49.03
CA ARG A 118 20.72 -11.76 -50.41
C ARG A 118 22.19 -11.84 -50.80
N THR A 119 23.11 -11.91 -49.84
CA THR A 119 24.55 -11.98 -50.08
C THR A 119 25.10 -13.42 -50.13
N ARG A 120 24.21 -14.43 -50.07
CA ARG A 120 24.47 -15.82 -50.44
C ARG A 120 24.01 -16.10 -51.86
#